data_AF-A0A1B6G3M9-F1
#
_entry.id   AF-A0A1B6G3M9-F1
#
_cell.length_a   1.000
_cell.length_b   1.000
_cell.length_c   1.000
_cell.angle_alpha   90.00
_cell.angle_beta   90.00
_cell.angle_gamma   90.00
#
_symmetry.space_group_name_H-M   'P 1'
#
loop_
_entity.id
_entity.type
_entity.pdbx_description
1 polymer ?
#
loop_
_entity_poly.entity_id
_entity_poly.type
_entity_poly.pdbx_seq_one_letter_code
_entity_poly.pdbx_strand_id
1 'polypeptide(L)'
;GSIGIGTFRFSYETENGIRGEESGQLLNAGAENEAISVQGTNTYTSPEGQVVNLIYTAGEQGFVPQGDHLPTPPPIPAAIQRALEYIASQPSTPETPGRRF
;
A
#
# COMPACT_ATOMS: atom_id res chain seq x y z
N GLY A 1 8.34 -18.97 23.07
CA GLY A 1 7.29 -18.03 23.51
C GLY A 1 6.99 -17.11 22.36
N SER A 2 5.73 -16.97 21.98
CA SER A 2 5.34 -16.07 20.89
C SER A 2 5.41 -14.63 21.39
N ILE A 3 6.46 -13.92 20.98
CA ILE A 3 6.61 -12.49 21.23
C ILE A 3 5.54 -11.82 20.38
N GLY A 4 4.49 -11.29 21.02
CA GLY A 4 3.45 -10.51 20.35
C GLY A 4 4.08 -9.22 19.84
N ILE A 5 4.53 -9.25 18.59
CA ILE A 5 5.05 -8.09 17.85
C ILE A 5 3.97 -6.99 17.85
N GLY A 6 4.36 -5.78 18.27
CA GLY A 6 3.44 -4.68 18.54
C GLY A 6 2.64 -4.27 17.32
N THR A 7 1.39 -4.70 17.26
CA THR A 7 0.40 -4.21 16.31
C THR A 7 -0.48 -3.18 17.00
N PHE A 8 -0.77 -2.06 16.35
CA PHE A 8 -1.77 -1.11 16.81
C PHE A 8 -2.84 -0.93 15.73
N ARG A 9 -4.06 -0.65 16.18
CA ARG A 9 -5.17 -0.25 15.32
C ARG A 9 -5.98 0.79 16.05
N PHE A 10 -6.33 1.86 15.37
CA PHE A 10 -7.28 2.84 15.87
C PHE A 10 -8.21 3.28 14.75
N SER A 11 -9.40 3.70 15.14
CA SER A 11 -10.34 4.36 14.25
C SER A 11 -11.01 5.51 14.99
N TYR A 12 -11.43 6.51 14.24
CA TYR A 12 -12.13 7.67 14.76
C TYR A 12 -13.16 8.16 13.76
N GLU A 13 -14.20 8.79 14.29
CA GLU A 13 -15.24 9.48 13.54
C GLU A 13 -15.52 10.81 14.25
N THR A 14 -15.60 11.89 13.50
CA THR A 14 -15.96 13.22 14.01
C THR A 14 -17.40 13.55 13.65
N GLU A 15 -18.04 14.46 14.39
CA GLU A 15 -19.43 14.90 14.12
C GLU A 15 -19.62 15.46 12.70
N ASN A 16 -18.55 16.00 12.09
CA ASN A 16 -18.57 16.54 10.73
C ASN A 16 -18.38 15.47 9.64
N GLY A 17 -18.51 14.17 9.99
CA GLY A 17 -18.44 13.05 9.07
C GLY A 17 -17.03 12.68 8.60
N ILE A 18 -15.99 13.25 9.22
CA ILE A 18 -14.60 12.83 8.97
C ILE A 18 -14.38 11.50 9.68
N ARG A 19 -13.89 10.50 8.95
CA ARG A 19 -13.60 9.17 9.46
C ARG A 19 -12.17 8.80 9.13
N GLY A 20 -11.50 8.11 10.04
CA GLY A 20 -10.20 7.52 9.75
C GLY A 20 -10.03 6.18 10.43
N GLU A 21 -9.35 5.26 9.75
CA GLU A 21 -8.82 4.04 10.35
C GLU A 21 -7.32 3.98 10.08
N GLU A 22 -6.53 3.59 11.07
CA GLU A 22 -5.12 3.32 10.90
C GLU A 22 -4.76 2.02 11.61
N SER A 23 -3.89 1.25 10.97
CA SER A 23 -3.28 0.07 11.55
C SER A 23 -1.79 0.07 11.28
N GLY A 24 -1.01 -0.31 12.28
CA GLY A 24 0.44 -0.44 12.16
C GLY A 24 0.93 -1.77 12.70
N GLN A 25 2.02 -2.24 12.12
CA GLN A 25 2.69 -3.48 12.48
C GLN A 25 4.20 -3.32 12.42
N LEU A 26 4.89 -3.94 13.39
CA LEU A 26 6.34 -4.06 13.37
C LEU A 26 6.75 -5.18 12.41
N LEU A 27 7.55 -4.83 11.40
CA LEU A 27 8.18 -5.72 10.44
C LEU A 27 9.60 -6.07 10.90
N ASN A 28 10.00 -7.32 10.68
CA ASN A 28 11.36 -7.82 10.96
C ASN A 28 11.83 -7.57 12.42
N ALA A 29 10.93 -7.77 13.39
CA ALA A 29 11.23 -7.54 14.80
C ALA A 29 12.47 -8.32 15.26
N GLY A 30 13.47 -7.60 15.79
CA GLY A 30 14.74 -8.17 16.24
C GLY A 30 15.77 -8.45 15.14
N ALA A 31 15.56 -7.98 13.91
CA ALA A 31 16.56 -8.02 12.83
C ALA A 31 17.15 -6.62 12.56
N GLU A 32 18.25 -6.54 11.81
CA GLU A 32 18.89 -5.26 11.44
C GLU A 32 17.99 -4.35 10.60
N ASN A 33 17.00 -4.92 9.91
CA ASN A 33 16.01 -4.23 9.09
C ASN A 33 14.62 -4.14 9.76
N GLU A 34 14.59 -4.04 11.08
CA GLU A 34 13.37 -3.76 11.84
C GLU A 34 12.74 -2.43 11.38
N ALA A 35 11.47 -2.47 11.00
CA ALA A 35 10.75 -1.31 10.48
C ALA A 35 9.28 -1.33 10.92
N ILE A 36 8.63 -0.17 11.00
CA ILE A 36 7.18 -0.10 11.25
C ILE A 36 6.49 0.17 9.91
N SER A 37 5.51 -0.67 9.56
CA SER A 37 4.61 -0.42 8.45
C SER A 37 3.25 0.00 8.99
N VAL A 38 2.76 1.13 8.50
CA VAL A 38 1.47 1.73 8.85
C VAL A 38 0.64 1.83 7.58
N GLN A 39 -0.64 1.51 7.68
CA GLN A 39 -1.60 1.73 6.60
C GLN A 39 -2.89 2.28 7.21
N GLY A 40 -3.51 3.21 6.49
CA GLY A 40 -4.72 3.84 6.97
C GLY A 40 -5.59 4.41 5.87
N THR A 41 -6.77 4.82 6.28
CA THR A 41 -7.76 5.51 5.46
C THR A 41 -8.19 6.77 6.18
N ASN A 42 -8.49 7.80 5.40
CA ASN A 42 -9.08 9.05 5.87
C ASN A 42 -10.15 9.47 4.87
N THR A 43 -11.37 9.59 5.34
CA THR A 43 -12.51 10.03 4.55
C THR A 43 -12.99 11.37 5.10
N TYR A 44 -13.11 12.37 4.26
CA TYR A 44 -13.63 13.69 4.64
C TYR A 44 -14.49 14.29 3.53
N THR A 45 -15.38 15.22 3.89
CA THR A 45 -16.18 15.97 2.91
C THR A 45 -15.42 17.25 2.55
N SER A 46 -15.19 17.47 1.25
CA SER A 46 -14.52 18.68 0.76
C SER A 46 -15.43 19.91 0.91
N PRO A 47 -14.88 21.14 0.85
CA PRO A 47 -15.68 22.37 0.83
C PRO A 47 -16.70 22.44 -0.33
N GLU A 48 -16.43 21.68 -1.40
CA GLU A 48 -17.30 21.55 -2.59
C GLU A 48 -18.44 20.53 -2.38
N GLY A 49 -18.53 19.89 -1.20
CA GLY A 49 -19.54 18.88 -0.87
C GLY A 49 -19.22 17.47 -1.37
N GLN A 50 -18.02 17.22 -1.88
CA GLN A 50 -17.62 15.92 -2.40
C GLN A 50 -16.97 15.07 -1.29
N VAL A 51 -17.38 13.81 -1.16
CA VAL A 51 -16.71 12.86 -0.26
C VAL A 51 -15.38 12.46 -0.87
N VAL A 52 -14.30 12.78 -0.15
CA VAL A 52 -12.93 12.45 -0.51
C VAL A 52 -12.48 11.27 0.34
N ASN A 53 -11.96 10.23 -0.32
CA ASN A 53 -11.30 9.12 0.34
C ASN A 53 -9.79 9.16 0.05
N LEU A 54 -9.00 9.10 1.11
CA LEU A 54 -7.55 9.01 1.09
C LEU A 54 -7.15 7.69 1.73
N ILE A 55 -6.43 6.86 1.00
CA ILE A 55 -5.78 5.65 1.49
C ILE A 55 -4.29 5.95 1.54
N TYR A 56 -3.59 5.53 2.58
CA TYR A 56 -2.15 5.74 2.67
C TYR A 56 -1.43 4.54 3.24
N THR A 57 -0.21 4.34 2.77
CA THR A 57 0.74 3.38 3.33
C THR A 57 2.02 4.12 3.67
N ALA A 58 2.51 3.95 4.89
CA ALA A 58 3.80 4.44 5.36
C ALA A 58 4.68 3.26 5.75
N GLY A 59 5.93 3.24 5.28
CA GLY A 59 6.90 2.18 5.59
C GLY A 59 8.28 2.56 5.09
N GLU A 60 9.08 1.57 4.69
CA GLU A 60 10.45 1.79 4.18
C GLU A 60 10.50 2.72 2.95
N GLN A 61 9.44 2.76 2.15
CA GLN A 61 9.32 3.62 0.97
C GLN A 61 8.79 5.03 1.29
N GLY A 62 8.61 5.36 2.58
CA GLY A 62 8.00 6.61 3.03
C GLY A 62 6.47 6.58 2.95
N PHE A 63 5.85 7.77 2.92
CA PHE A 63 4.41 7.95 2.88
C PHE A 63 3.89 7.94 1.44
N VAL A 64 3.05 6.97 1.12
CA VAL A 64 2.46 6.76 -0.20
C VAL A 64 0.94 6.95 -0.11
N PRO A 65 0.43 8.15 -0.43
CA PRO A 65 -1.00 8.42 -0.45
C PRO A 65 -1.64 8.01 -1.79
N GLN A 66 -2.87 7.54 -1.74
CA GLN A 66 -3.72 7.13 -2.85
C GLN A 66 -5.12 7.72 -2.65
N GLY A 67 -5.67 8.35 -3.68
CA GLY A 67 -7.01 8.92 -3.64
C GLY A 67 -7.30 9.65 -4.94
N ASP A 68 -8.57 9.67 -5.35
CA ASP A 68 -9.02 10.26 -6.64
C ASP A 68 -8.73 11.76 -6.77
N HIS A 69 -8.47 12.43 -5.65
CA HIS A 69 -8.17 13.86 -5.55
C HIS A 69 -6.67 14.18 -5.61
N LEU A 70 -5.80 13.16 -5.60
CA LEU A 70 -4.35 13.36 -5.70
C LEU A 70 -3.94 13.51 -7.16
N PRO A 71 -2.86 14.27 -7.44
CA PRO A 71 -2.28 14.30 -8.76
C PRO A 71 -1.85 12.88 -9.15
N THR A 72 -2.51 12.30 -10.14
CA THR A 72 -2.10 11.01 -10.67
C THR A 72 -0.71 11.17 -11.30
N PRO A 73 0.23 10.25 -11.06
CA PRO A 73 1.48 10.24 -11.81
C PRO A 73 1.16 10.25 -13.31
N PRO A 74 2.03 10.86 -14.13
CA PRO A 74 1.81 10.90 -15.57
C PRO A 74 1.56 9.48 -16.10
N PRO A 75 0.67 9.33 -17.09
CA PRO A 75 0.33 8.02 -17.63
C PRO A 75 1.59 7.27 -18.05
N ILE A 76 1.61 5.96 -17.78
CA ILE A 76 2.73 5.10 -18.16
C ILE A 76 2.98 5.26 -19.66
N PRO A 77 4.22 5.60 -20.10
CA PRO A 77 4.54 5.71 -21.52
C PRO A 77 4.14 4.46 -22.30
N ALA A 78 3.57 4.64 -23.49
CA ALA A 78 3.04 3.54 -24.31
C ALA A 78 4.08 2.42 -24.58
N ALA A 79 5.37 2.76 -24.63
CA ALA A 79 6.45 1.78 -24.77
C ALA A 79 6.54 0.81 -23.57
N ILE A 80 6.33 1.30 -22.34
CA ILE A 80 6.35 0.47 -21.13
C ILE A 80 5.09 -0.41 -21.09
N GLN A 81 3.93 0.11 -21.49
CA GLN A 81 2.71 -0.71 -21.59
C GLN A 81 2.89 -1.87 -22.59
N ARG A 82 3.45 -1.59 -23.78
CA ARG A 82 3.77 -2.63 -24.76
C ARG A 82 4.78 -3.65 -24.24
N ALA A 83 5.77 -3.22 -23.46
CA ALA A 83 6.74 -4.14 -22.86
C ALA A 83 6.08 -5.07 -21.83
N LEU A 84 5.19 -4.56 -20.99
CA LEU A 84 4.42 -5.38 -20.03
C LEU A 84 3.52 -6.40 -20.73
N GLU A 85 2.83 -5.99 -21.80
CA GLU A 85 1.96 -6.86 -22.60
C GLU A 85 2.75 -7.91 -23.39
N TYR A 86 3.93 -7.54 -23.89
CA TYR A 86 4.88 -8.49 -24.49
C TYR A 86 5.35 -9.53 -23.47
N ILE A 87 5.76 -9.12 -22.27
CA ILE A 87 6.15 -10.04 -21.19
C ILE A 87 4.98 -10.94 -20.78
N ALA A 88 3.77 -10.41 -20.66
CA ALA A 88 2.57 -11.17 -20.29
C ALA A 88 2.12 -12.17 -21.37
N SER A 89 2.44 -11.92 -22.64
CA SER A 89 2.15 -12.82 -23.77
C SER A 89 3.25 -13.85 -24.03
N GLN A 90 4.40 -13.74 -23.35
CA GLN A 90 5.38 -14.83 -23.34
C GLN A 90 4.79 -16.01 -22.55
N PRO A 91 4.99 -17.26 -23.01
CA PRO A 91 4.68 -18.41 -22.18
C PRO A 91 5.53 -18.33 -20.91
N SER A 92 4.88 -18.44 -19.73
CA SER A 92 5.62 -18.73 -18.49
C SER A 92 6.45 -19.97 -18.78
N THR A 93 7.78 -19.87 -18.69
CA THR A 93 8.60 -21.07 -18.82
C THR A 93 8.13 -22.00 -17.71
N PRO A 94 7.64 -23.22 -18.01
CA PRO A 94 7.36 -24.16 -16.95
C PRO A 94 8.64 -24.33 -16.14
N GLU A 95 8.53 -24.14 -14.83
CA GLU A 95 9.60 -24.47 -13.90
C GLU A 95 10.12 -25.86 -14.26
N THR A 96 11.40 -25.96 -14.61
CA THR A 96 12.00 -27.28 -14.78
C THR A 96 11.99 -27.93 -13.39
N PRO A 97 11.25 -29.03 -13.18
CA PRO A 97 11.19 -29.67 -11.88
C PRO A 97 12.60 -30.19 -11.57
N GLY A 98 13.14 -29.75 -10.44
CA GLY A 98 14.58 -29.71 -10.21
C GLY A 98 15.33 -31.04 -10.23
N ARG A 99 16.66 -30.97 -10.22
CA ARG A 99 17.47 -32.00 -9.56
C ARG A 99 18.83 -31.45 -9.13
N ARG A 100 19.05 -31.54 -7.83
CA ARG A 100 20.36 -31.66 -7.16
C ARG A 100 21.36 -32.40 -8.05
N PHE A 101 22.60 -31.92 -8.14
CA PHE A 101 23.83 -32.51 -7.56
C PHE A 101 24.99 -31.52 -7.71
#